data_AF-A0A8B5X9L3-F1
#
_entry.id   AF-A0A8B5X9L3-F1
#
_cell.length_a   1.000
_cell.length_b   1.000
_cell.length_c   1.000
_cell.angle_alpha   90.00
_cell.angle_beta   90.00
_cell.angle_gamma   90.00
#
_symmetry.space_group_name_H-M   'P 1'
#
loop_
_entity.id
_entity.type
_entity.pdbx_description
1 polymer ?
#
loop_
_entity_poly.entity_id
_entity_poly.type
_entity_poly.pdbx_seq_one_letter_code
_entity_poly.pdbx_strand_id
1 'polypeptide(L)'
;MMSEHTEDAHHPSDRTYLKVGSLLFILTAVEIALYFVEDAFESDWSLYALIASLIFLSSIKFVLVVMYYMHLKWDDRMFTWFFLAGMFMAAVIILVMMAVYRYY
;
A
#
# COMPACT_ATOMS: atom_id res chain seq x y z
N MET A 1 39.72 -19.68 -28.36
CA MET A 1 39.55 -18.40 -27.66
C MET A 1 38.05 -18.21 -27.45
N MET A 2 37.54 -18.66 -26.30
CA MET A 2 36.13 -18.48 -25.92
C MET A 2 36.11 -17.26 -25.00
N SER A 3 35.77 -16.10 -25.55
CA SER A 3 35.54 -14.90 -24.76
C SER A 3 34.25 -15.08 -23.97
N GLU A 4 34.41 -15.18 -22.66
CA GLU A 4 33.40 -15.00 -21.62
C GLU A 4 32.50 -13.81 -21.98
N HIS A 5 31.25 -14.08 -22.36
CA HIS A 5 30.20 -13.07 -22.35
C HIS A 5 29.84 -12.87 -20.88
N THR A 6 30.55 -11.96 -20.23
CA THR A 6 30.04 -11.27 -19.04
C THR A 6 28.88 -10.42 -19.52
N GLU A 7 27.70 -11.02 -19.57
CA GLU A 7 26.45 -10.27 -19.71
C GLU A 7 26.31 -9.43 -18.44
N ASP A 8 26.75 -8.18 -18.55
CA ASP A 8 26.36 -7.08 -17.69
C ASP A 8 24.83 -6.98 -17.68
N ALA A 9 24.18 -7.80 -16.85
CA ALA A 9 22.78 -7.71 -16.50
C ALA A 9 22.55 -6.49 -15.58
N HIS A 10 22.98 -5.33 -16.05
CA HIS A 10 22.69 -4.04 -15.44
C HIS A 10 21.36 -3.55 -16.02
N HIS A 11 20.25 -4.13 -15.58
CA HIS A 11 18.93 -3.51 -15.70
C HIS A 11 18.71 -2.65 -14.45
N PRO A 12 18.87 -1.31 -14.52
CA PRO A 12 18.89 -0.44 -13.34
C PRO A 12 17.50 -0.12 -12.75
N SER A 13 16.45 -0.81 -13.18
CA SER A 13 15.07 -0.59 -12.69
C SER A 13 14.77 -1.43 -11.44
N ASP A 14 15.21 -2.69 -11.42
CA ASP A 14 14.68 -3.72 -10.50
C ASP A 14 15.04 -3.49 -9.03
N ARG A 15 16.19 -2.87 -8.77
CA ARG A 15 16.68 -2.64 -7.39
C ARG A 15 15.80 -1.67 -6.60
N THR A 16 15.10 -0.75 -7.26
CA THR A 16 14.19 0.18 -6.59
C THR A 16 12.89 -0.50 -6.18
N TYR A 17 12.33 -1.33 -7.07
CA TYR A 17 11.14 -2.14 -6.78
C TYR A 17 11.40 -3.14 -5.66
N LEU A 18 12.55 -3.81 -5.68
CA LEU A 18 12.94 -4.74 -4.63
C LEU A 18 13.07 -4.04 -3.27
N LYS A 19 13.65 -2.83 -3.22
CA LYS A 19 13.75 -2.05 -1.97
C LYS A 19 12.37 -1.66 -1.42
N VAL A 20 11.47 -1.18 -2.28
CA VAL A 20 10.12 -0.78 -1.85
C VAL A 20 9.29 -2.00 -1.46
N GLY A 21 9.41 -3.11 -2.19
CA GLY A 21 8.80 -4.39 -1.85
C GLY A 21 9.25 -4.91 -0.49
N SER A 22 10.55 -4.88 -0.21
CA SER A 22 11.08 -5.24 1.11
C SER A 22 10.55 -4.32 2.22
N LEU A 23 10.43 -3.02 1.96
CA LEU A 23 9.84 -2.08 2.92
C LEU A 23 8.37 -2.40 3.20
N LEU A 24 7.57 -2.66 2.17
CA LEU A 24 6.16 -3.07 2.30
C LEU A 24 6.02 -4.39 3.06
N PHE A 25 6.93 -5.33 2.80
CA PHE A 25 6.97 -6.61 3.51
C PHE A 25 7.24 -6.41 5.00
N ILE A 26 8.25 -5.61 5.36
CA ILE A 26 8.54 -5.26 6.76
C ILE A 26 7.34 -4.55 7.39
N LEU A 27 6.74 -3.58 6.70
CA LEU A 27 5.58 -2.84 7.20
C LEU A 27 4.36 -3.78 7.41
N THR A 28 4.28 -4.88 6.66
CA THR A 28 3.25 -5.92 6.84
C THR A 28 3.57 -6.87 7.97
N ALA A 29 4.82 -7.26 8.15
CA ALA A 29 5.24 -8.03 9.32
C ALA A 29 4.99 -7.25 10.62
N VAL A 30 5.27 -5.94 10.62
CA VAL A 30 4.98 -5.05 11.76
C VAL A 30 3.48 -4.98 12.04
N GLU A 31 2.64 -4.86 11.00
CA GLU A 31 1.18 -4.82 11.19
C GLU A 31 0.67 -6.13 11.83
N ILE A 32 1.12 -7.29 11.35
CA ILE A 32 0.78 -8.59 11.93
C ILE A 32 1.26 -8.69 13.38
N ALA A 33 2.47 -8.21 13.67
CA ALA A 33 3.01 -8.22 15.02
C ALA A 33 2.20 -7.31 15.97
N LEU A 34 1.77 -6.13 15.51
CA LEU A 34 0.90 -5.24 16.27
C LEU A 34 -0.44 -5.92 16.58
N TYR A 35 -1.09 -6.52 15.58
CA TYR A 35 -2.31 -7.30 15.80
C TYR A 35 -2.12 -8.40 16.84
N PHE A 36 -1.03 -9.16 16.76
CA PHE A 36 -0.76 -10.26 17.69
C PHE A 36 -0.47 -9.81 19.12
N VAL A 37 0.21 -8.69 19.30
CA VAL A 37 0.55 -8.15 20.62
C VAL A 37 -0.68 -7.53 21.27
N GLU A 38 -1.48 -6.78 20.53
CA GLU A 38 -2.67 -6.14 21.08
C GLU A 38 -3.77 -7.14 21.45
N ASP A 39 -3.94 -8.23 20.68
CA ASP A 39 -4.82 -9.35 21.05
C ASP A 39 -4.43 -9.98 22.40
N ALA A 40 -3.16 -9.87 22.81
CA ALA A 40 -2.69 -10.35 24.11
C ALA A 40 -2.94 -9.36 25.26
N PHE A 41 -3.22 -8.09 24.96
CA PHE A 41 -3.50 -7.04 25.95
C PHE A 41 -4.97 -6.59 25.82
N GLU A 42 -5.88 -7.34 26.46
CA GLU A 42 -7.32 -7.05 26.54
C GLU A 42 -7.61 -5.73 27.32
N SER A 43 -7.31 -4.59 26.72
CA SER A 43 -7.71 -3.28 27.25
C SER A 43 -8.49 -2.50 26.21
N ASP A 44 -9.70 -2.06 26.56
CA ASP A 44 -10.64 -1.37 25.66
C ASP A 44 -10.07 -0.09 25.03
N TRP A 45 -9.10 0.57 25.69
CA TRP A 45 -8.42 1.75 25.15
C TRP A 45 -7.40 1.38 24.04
N SER A 46 -6.80 0.19 24.09
CA SER A 46 -5.84 -0.29 23.08
C SER A 46 -6.50 -0.52 21.73
N LEU A 47 -7.75 -0.99 21.72
CA LEU A 47 -8.46 -1.31 20.48
C LEU A 47 -8.60 -0.10 19.53
N TYR A 48 -8.91 1.09 20.07
CA TYR A 48 -9.00 2.30 19.25
C TYR A 48 -7.63 2.73 18.70
N ALA A 49 -6.57 2.59 19.50
CA ALA A 49 -5.20 2.89 19.08
C ALA A 49 -4.72 1.92 17.99
N LEU A 50 -5.01 0.62 18.15
CA LEU A 50 -4.77 -0.41 17.15
C LEU A 50 -5.46 -0.07 15.83
N ILE A 51 -6.78 0.14 15.84
CA ILE A 51 -7.55 0.42 14.62
C ILE A 51 -6.98 1.66 13.91
N ALA A 52 -6.68 2.72 14.66
CA ALA A 52 -6.08 3.93 14.09
C ALA A 52 -4.70 3.65 13.47
N SER A 53 -3.86 2.88 14.15
CA SER A 53 -2.52 2.52 13.66
C SER A 53 -2.59 1.66 12.39
N LEU A 54 -3.50 0.68 12.33
CA LEU A 54 -3.71 -0.18 11.16
C LEU A 54 -4.20 0.60 9.95
N ILE A 55 -5.18 1.49 10.14
CA ILE A 55 -5.66 2.37 9.08
C ILE A 55 -4.50 3.24 8.57
N PHE A 56 -3.67 3.75 9.48
CA PHE A 56 -2.50 4.56 9.13
C PHE A 56 -1.44 3.76 8.36
N LEU A 57 -1.03 2.58 8.86
CA LEU A 57 -0.08 1.70 8.17
C LEU A 57 -0.60 1.25 6.81
N SER A 58 -1.88 0.88 6.72
CA SER A 58 -2.54 0.48 5.46
C SER A 58 -2.56 1.64 4.44
N SER A 59 -2.86 2.85 4.90
CA SER A 59 -2.82 4.06 4.05
C SER A 59 -1.43 4.30 3.49
N ILE A 60 -0.38 4.16 4.30
CA ILE A 60 1.02 4.32 3.85
C ILE A 60 1.37 3.26 2.81
N LYS A 61 1.01 1.99 3.04
CA LYS A 61 1.24 0.90 2.08
C LYS A 61 0.58 1.19 0.75
N PHE A 62 -0.68 1.62 0.78
CA PHE A 62 -1.43 1.97 -0.41
C PHE A 62 -0.71 3.07 -1.21
N VAL A 63 -0.27 4.14 -0.55
CA VAL A 63 0.47 5.23 -1.22
C VAL A 63 1.79 4.73 -1.80
N LEU A 64 2.54 3.90 -1.06
CA LEU A 64 3.80 3.31 -1.55
C LEU A 64 3.57 2.42 -2.78
N VAL A 65 2.54 1.58 -2.78
CA VAL A 65 2.17 0.73 -3.90
C VAL A 65 1.78 1.58 -5.12
N VAL A 66 0.92 2.59 -4.93
CA VAL A 66 0.48 3.46 -6.01
C VAL A 66 1.63 4.26 -6.61
N MET A 67 2.52 4.82 -5.79
CA MET A 67 3.65 5.61 -6.28
C MET A 67 4.71 4.76 -6.98
N TYR A 68 5.09 3.61 -6.40
CA TYR A 68 6.24 2.84 -6.87
C TYR A 68 5.85 1.63 -7.71
N TYR A 69 4.86 0.83 -7.32
CA TYR A 69 4.46 -0.38 -8.05
C TYR A 69 3.50 -0.12 -9.22
N MET A 70 2.67 0.93 -9.15
CA MET A 70 1.86 1.36 -10.30
C MET A 70 2.60 2.35 -11.22
N HIS A 71 3.91 2.52 -11.01
CA HIS A 71 4.81 3.33 -11.83
C HIS A 71 4.50 4.84 -11.89
N LEU A 72 3.43 5.33 -11.26
CA LEU A 72 3.00 6.74 -11.26
C LEU A 72 4.11 7.76 -10.96
N LYS A 73 5.11 7.40 -10.13
CA LYS A 73 6.23 8.30 -9.83
C LYS A 73 7.08 8.61 -11.07
N TRP A 74 7.15 7.68 -12.02
CA TRP A 74 7.93 7.79 -13.25
C TRP A 74 7.07 7.92 -14.51
N ASP A 75 5.76 7.74 -14.37
CA ASP A 75 4.79 7.84 -15.46
C ASP A 75 4.12 9.22 -15.52
N ASP A 76 3.37 9.47 -16.59
CA ASP A 76 2.69 10.74 -16.81
C ASP A 76 1.57 10.97 -15.78
N ARG A 77 1.38 12.23 -15.35
CA ARG A 77 0.40 12.61 -14.31
C ARG A 77 -1.03 12.22 -14.66
N MET A 78 -1.30 11.94 -15.94
CA MET A 78 -2.60 11.45 -16.42
C MET A 78 -3.00 10.13 -15.76
N PHE A 79 -2.06 9.18 -15.60
CA PHE A 79 -2.35 7.89 -14.95
C PHE A 79 -2.70 8.06 -13.47
N THR A 80 -2.05 9.01 -12.78
CA THR A 80 -2.42 9.40 -11.42
C THR A 80 -3.85 9.90 -11.34
N TRP A 81 -4.26 10.77 -12.26
CA TRP A 81 -5.62 11.30 -12.31
C TRP A 81 -6.66 10.23 -12.58
N PHE A 82 -6.41 9.29 -13.50
CA PHE A 82 -7.31 8.17 -13.75
C PHE A 82 -7.49 7.28 -12.52
N PHE A 83 -6.39 6.95 -11.83
CA PHE A 83 -6.44 6.17 -10.60
C PHE A 83 -7.22 6.89 -9.50
N LEU A 84 -6.92 8.18 -9.29
CA LEU A 84 -7.56 8.99 -8.26
C LEU A 84 -9.05 9.22 -8.56
N ALA A 85 -9.41 9.38 -9.83
CA ALA A 85 -10.80 9.47 -10.27
C ALA A 85 -11.57 8.16 -9.99
N GLY A 86 -10.96 7.00 -10.25
CA GLY A 86 -11.52 5.70 -9.90
C GLY A 86 -11.71 5.53 -8.39
N MET A 87 -10.70 5.90 -7.60
CA MET A 87 -10.75 5.88 -6.13
C MET A 87 -11.84 6.82 -5.59
N PHE A 88 -11.95 8.03 -6.12
CA PHE A 88 -12.98 9.00 -5.77
C PHE A 88 -14.38 8.46 -6.12
N MET A 89 -14.54 7.92 -7.32
CA MET A 89 -15.81 7.32 -7.75
C MET A 89 -16.23 6.16 -6.85
N ALA A 90 -15.30 5.28 -6.49
CA ALA A 90 -15.56 4.18 -5.54
C ALA A 90 -16.00 4.71 -4.17
N ALA A 91 -15.30 5.72 -3.64
CA ALA A 91 -15.66 6.35 -2.37
C ALA A 91 -17.06 6.96 -2.41
N VAL A 92 -17.41 7.66 -3.49
CA VAL A 92 -18.75 8.24 -3.69
C VAL A 92 -19.82 7.14 -3.72
N ILE A 93 -19.60 6.05 -4.46
CA ILE A 93 -20.55 4.94 -4.53
C ILE A 93 -20.78 4.32 -3.15
N ILE A 94 -19.71 4.10 -2.38
CA ILE A 94 -19.80 3.56 -1.01
C ILE A 94 -20.61 4.52 -0.12
N LEU A 95 -20.32 5.81 -0.15
CA LEU A 95 -21.04 6.82 0.64
C LEU A 95 -22.53 6.90 0.26
N VAL A 96 -22.84 6.85 -1.04
CA VAL A 96 -24.23 6.83 -1.53
C VAL A 96 -24.93 5.56 -1.06
N MET A 97 -24.30 4.38 -1.19
CA MET A 97 -24.86 3.13 -0.67
C MET A 97 -25.13 3.21 0.82
N MET A 98 -24.19 3.69 1.64
CA MET A 98 -24.41 3.88 3.07
C MET A 98 -25.57 4.84 3.37
N ALA A 99 -25.68 5.94 2.62
CA ALA A 99 -26.78 6.90 2.78
C ALA A 99 -28.13 6.26 2.45
N VAL A 100 -28.21 5.46 1.38
CA VAL A 100 -29.42 4.72 1.00
C VAL A 100 -29.78 3.69 2.06
N TYR A 101 -28.83 2.86 2.51
CA TYR A 101 -29.05 1.86 3.57
C TYR A 101 -29.42 2.45 4.92
N ARG A 102 -29.03 3.71 5.19
CA ARG A 102 -29.45 4.40 6.42
C ARG A 102 -30.83 5.02 6.30
N TYR A 103 -31.27 5.31 5.08
CA TYR A 103 -32.58 5.87 4.81
C TYR A 103 -33.69 4.82 4.82
N TYR A 104 -33.39 3.60 4.38
CA TYR A 104 -34.28 2.43 4.45
C TYR A 104 -34.05 1.60 5.72
#